data_AF-A0A6V8HJM7-F1
#
_entry.id   AF-A0A6V8HJM7-F1
#
_cell.length_a   1.000
_cell.length_b   1.000
_cell.length_c   1.000
_cell.angle_alpha   90.00
_cell.angle_beta   90.00
_cell.angle_gamma   90.00
#
_symmetry.space_group_name_H-M   'P 1'
#
loop_
_entity.id
_entity.type
_entity.pdbx_description
1 polymer ?
#
loop_
_entity_poly.entity_id
_entity_poly.type
_entity_poly.pdbx_seq_one_letter_code
_entity_poly.pdbx_strand_id
1 'polypeptide(L)'
;MECVIRFAQSHETFRQAEIEALASLAGVDVEFVWYDKYSPFCIAKFPDIEAARRVISRSVLAQDVFELWGRGVTHEELHADVRRRTEHRWKDYKEVSFRFLIDTFSAKRSQAEKRSLIESFQFLDFQGPIQLKDPDEDFVIFEDYVSDVEEIQLQEQQQQQNQEPPKQGKRRDLKNVYFGRWICASSRNMMHKYDLKKRKYISTTSMDAELSLVTANMAHAAPGKLFFDPFVGTGSFLIAAAYFGAATFGADIDGRSFKGRHKITKENPMGLLANFQQYGIENKFVDAFMSDLTNTPIRDVPFLDGIICDPPYGIREGLRVLGVREGKSKQPAYKDGVLAYTRDDYVPPKKPYGFVTLQHDILDFAARTLVVGGRIAMWMPTANEQNVEFIIPTHPQLEIANIGVQQFSTWSRRLLTYRKLPEGEVSSVSRIKSATDDPNGVTADELNEFRRLGVEESIQSQSIIPINIQINPFLLLNPLHLPRQLLPQQSGQFLAFVIIQILSSATTEHRPTGRCGHGICRYEWWSGDDVEVDVGDYLGCSCACPFRRHVSR
;
A
#
# COMPACT_ATOMS: atom_id res chain seq x y z
N MET A 1 28.94 11.33 6.13
CA MET A 1 28.14 12.42 6.73
C MET A 1 26.90 11.83 7.39
N GLU A 2 26.58 12.21 8.63
CA GLU A 2 25.32 11.81 9.30
C GLU A 2 24.17 12.72 8.88
N CYS A 3 23.00 12.12 8.64
CA CYS A 3 21.76 12.79 8.26
C CYS A 3 20.60 12.35 9.16
N VAL A 4 19.61 13.23 9.29
CA VAL A 4 18.27 12.88 9.77
C VAL A 4 17.40 12.65 8.53
N ILE A 5 16.84 11.45 8.40
CA ILE A 5 15.76 11.17 7.45
C ILE A 5 14.45 11.33 8.20
N ARG A 6 13.55 12.16 7.68
CA ARG A 6 12.19 12.33 8.21
C ARG A 6 11.23 11.48 7.39
N PHE A 7 10.77 10.37 7.95
CA PHE A 7 9.80 9.47 7.33
C PHE A 7 8.36 9.95 7.55
N ALA A 8 7.48 9.57 6.63
CA ALA A 8 6.04 9.62 6.84
C ALA A 8 5.60 8.54 7.83
N GLN A 9 4.52 8.80 8.54
CA GLN A 9 3.94 7.85 9.51
C GLN A 9 3.01 6.84 8.85
N SER A 10 3.57 6.10 7.89
CA SER A 10 2.94 4.99 7.20
C SER A 10 3.98 3.90 6.88
N HIS A 11 3.50 2.67 6.73
CA HIS A 11 4.27 1.54 6.19
C HIS A 11 5.65 1.37 6.84
N GLU A 12 5.70 1.37 8.17
CA GLU A 12 6.92 1.36 9.00
C GLU A 12 7.89 0.24 8.60
N THR A 13 7.35 -0.92 8.26
CA THR A 13 8.10 -2.11 7.84
C THR A 13 8.81 -1.96 6.50
N PHE A 14 8.47 -0.92 5.71
CA PHE A 14 9.03 -0.66 4.38
C PHE A 14 10.05 0.48 4.37
N ARG A 15 10.12 1.30 5.42
CA ARG A 15 10.89 2.56 5.43
C ARG A 15 12.39 2.34 5.18
N GLN A 16 13.04 1.53 6.03
CA GLN A 16 14.47 1.24 5.86
C GLN A 16 14.74 0.53 4.54
N ALA A 17 13.92 -0.47 4.23
CA ALA A 17 14.06 -1.27 3.02
C ALA A 17 13.94 -0.46 1.73
N GLU A 18 13.06 0.55 1.68
CA GLU A 18 12.97 1.46 0.54
C GLU A 18 14.27 2.27 0.39
N ILE A 19 14.81 2.81 1.49
CA ILE A 19 16.07 3.56 1.45
C ILE A 19 17.24 2.67 1.03
N GLU A 20 17.31 1.43 1.49
CA GLU A 20 18.31 0.45 1.08
C GLU A 20 18.20 0.11 -0.41
N ALA A 21 16.98 -0.09 -0.92
CA ALA A 21 16.76 -0.31 -2.35
C ALA A 21 17.20 0.90 -3.19
N LEU A 22 16.86 2.12 -2.75
CA LEU A 22 17.25 3.34 -3.45
C LEU A 22 18.76 3.60 -3.39
N ALA A 23 19.40 3.32 -2.26
CA ALA A 23 20.85 3.38 -2.09
C ALA A 23 21.54 2.37 -3.02
N SER A 24 21.06 1.13 -3.06
CA SER A 24 21.55 0.09 -3.97
C SER A 24 21.37 0.48 -5.44
N LEU A 25 20.21 1.04 -5.81
CA LEU A 25 19.95 1.52 -7.18
C LEU A 25 20.87 2.69 -7.56
N ALA A 26 21.18 3.58 -6.62
CA ALA A 26 22.05 4.73 -6.84
C ALA A 26 23.56 4.40 -6.75
N GLY A 27 23.93 3.17 -6.35
CA GLY A 27 25.32 2.81 -6.07
C GLY A 27 25.92 3.60 -4.91
N VAL A 28 25.11 3.86 -3.87
CA VAL A 28 25.46 4.64 -2.69
C VAL A 28 25.45 3.74 -1.47
N ASP A 29 26.51 3.82 -0.65
CA ASP A 29 26.53 3.17 0.65
C ASP A 29 25.67 3.94 1.65
N VAL A 30 24.86 3.23 2.43
CA VAL A 30 24.06 3.79 3.52
C VAL A 30 24.25 2.96 4.78
N GLU A 31 24.55 3.62 5.90
CA GLU A 31 24.65 2.98 7.23
C GLU A 31 23.56 3.56 8.12
N PHE A 32 22.64 2.73 8.61
CA PHE A 32 21.65 3.15 9.60
C PHE A 32 22.28 3.16 11.00
N VAL A 33 22.46 4.36 11.54
CA VAL A 33 23.02 4.58 12.88
C VAL A 33 21.94 4.40 13.95
N TRP A 34 20.72 4.87 13.66
CA TRP A 34 19.59 4.75 14.55
C TRP A 34 18.29 4.69 13.76
N TYR A 35 17.45 3.74 14.10
CA TYR A 35 16.11 3.59 13.55
C TYR A 35 15.17 3.07 14.63
N ASP A 36 13.97 3.62 14.65
CA ASP A 36 12.88 3.14 15.49
C ASP A 36 11.58 3.23 14.69
N LYS A 37 10.84 2.12 14.62
CA LYS A 37 9.55 2.05 13.91
C LYS A 37 8.50 2.98 14.51
N TYR A 38 8.61 3.33 15.80
CA TYR A 38 7.70 4.27 16.48
C TYR A 38 8.10 5.73 16.27
N SER A 39 9.32 6.00 15.80
CA SER A 39 9.80 7.34 15.49
C SER A 39 9.69 7.63 13.98
N PRO A 40 9.34 8.85 13.57
CA PRO A 40 9.47 9.24 12.18
C PRO A 40 10.91 9.58 11.80
N PHE A 41 11.81 9.70 12.78
CA PHE A 41 13.16 10.14 12.55
C PHE A 41 14.08 8.93 12.44
N CYS A 42 15.06 9.01 11.56
CA CYS A 42 16.09 8.00 11.41
C CYS A 42 17.43 8.68 11.21
N ILE A 43 18.47 8.18 11.86
CA ILE A 43 19.83 8.66 11.67
C ILE A 43 20.54 7.68 10.73
N ALA A 44 20.98 8.18 9.58
CA ALA A 44 21.71 7.42 8.60
C ALA A 44 22.97 8.16 8.16
N LYS A 45 24.02 7.43 7.78
CA LYS A 45 25.21 7.99 7.16
C LYS A 45 25.19 7.76 5.66
N PHE A 46 25.50 8.82 4.93
CA PHE A 46 25.78 8.81 3.50
C PHE A 46 27.21 9.28 3.25
N PRO A 47 27.85 8.94 2.11
CA PRO A 47 29.18 9.42 1.78
C PRO A 47 29.26 10.95 1.80
N ASP A 48 28.32 11.61 1.13
CA ASP A 48 28.23 13.07 0.98
C ASP A 48 26.77 13.54 0.78
N ILE A 49 26.58 14.86 0.67
CA ILE A 49 25.27 15.50 0.51
C ILE A 49 24.60 15.07 -0.81
N GLU A 50 25.37 14.94 -1.88
CA GLU A 50 24.83 14.58 -3.19
C GLU A 50 24.38 13.11 -3.21
N ALA A 51 25.07 12.23 -2.49
CA ALA A 51 24.66 10.84 -2.29
C ALA A 51 23.33 10.77 -1.53
N ALA A 52 23.19 11.53 -0.43
CA ALA A 52 21.93 11.62 0.31
C ALA A 52 20.79 12.15 -0.60
N ARG A 53 21.07 13.19 -1.39
CA ARG A 53 20.10 13.76 -2.35
C ARG A 53 19.67 12.74 -3.39
N ARG A 54 20.60 12.02 -4.01
CA ARG A 54 20.32 10.98 -5.03
C ARG A 54 19.41 9.87 -4.49
N VAL A 55 19.62 9.45 -3.25
CA VAL A 55 18.81 8.39 -2.61
C VAL A 55 17.43 8.92 -2.24
N ILE A 56 17.36 10.05 -1.53
CA ILE A 56 16.13 10.51 -0.89
C ILE A 56 15.18 11.21 -1.86
N SER A 57 15.67 11.88 -2.91
CA SER A 57 14.83 12.61 -3.87
C SER A 57 13.78 11.73 -4.53
N ARG A 58 14.01 10.41 -4.56
CA ARG A 58 13.14 9.42 -5.17
C ARG A 58 12.25 8.65 -4.18
N SER A 59 12.53 8.72 -2.89
CA SER A 59 11.78 7.99 -1.87
C SER A 59 10.31 8.42 -1.82
N VAL A 60 9.46 7.45 -1.56
CA VAL A 60 8.03 7.65 -1.32
C VAL A 60 7.77 7.74 0.17
N LEU A 61 8.45 6.96 1.01
CA LEU A 61 8.21 6.89 2.45
C LEU A 61 8.99 7.93 3.25
N ALA A 62 10.13 8.40 2.77
CA ALA A 62 10.79 9.59 3.32
C ALA A 62 10.06 10.86 2.84
N GLN A 63 10.00 11.88 3.69
CA GLN A 63 9.54 13.22 3.34
C GLN A 63 10.73 14.07 2.91
N ASP A 64 11.76 14.10 3.75
CA ASP A 64 12.92 14.97 3.61
C ASP A 64 14.17 14.33 4.23
N VAL A 65 15.34 14.84 3.85
CA VAL A 65 16.61 14.54 4.51
C VAL A 65 17.33 15.82 4.89
N PHE A 66 17.97 15.78 6.06
CA PHE A 66 18.66 16.90 6.69
C PHE A 66 20.06 16.47 7.08
N GLU A 67 21.05 17.34 6.90
CA GLU A 67 22.36 17.18 7.48
C GLU A 67 22.26 17.30 9.01
N LEU A 68 22.75 16.30 9.75
CA LEU A 68 22.64 16.30 11.22
C LEU A 68 23.68 17.26 11.84
N TRP A 69 23.20 18.34 12.43
CA TRP A 69 24.04 19.31 13.13
C TRP A 69 24.20 18.99 14.61
N GLY A 70 23.19 18.38 15.24
CA GLY A 70 23.31 17.87 16.60
C GLY A 70 22.13 17.01 17.01
N ARG A 71 22.34 16.21 18.07
CA ARG A 71 21.31 15.37 18.69
C ARG A 71 21.46 15.32 20.21
N GLY A 72 20.38 15.03 20.92
CA GLY A 72 20.38 14.80 22.37
C GLY A 72 19.06 14.21 22.84
N VAL A 73 18.96 13.88 24.13
CA VAL A 73 17.65 13.56 24.76
C VAL A 73 17.05 14.75 25.50
N THR A 74 17.83 15.83 25.64
CA THR A 74 17.40 17.14 26.14
C THR A 74 17.88 18.26 25.22
N HIS A 75 17.28 19.46 25.36
CA HIS A 75 17.68 20.63 24.57
C HIS A 75 19.08 21.11 24.95
N GLU A 76 19.47 20.96 26.20
CA GLU A 76 20.79 21.28 26.71
C GLU A 76 21.87 20.40 26.07
N GLU A 77 21.63 19.09 26.01
CA GLU A 77 22.50 18.15 25.31
C GLU A 77 22.57 18.46 23.81
N LEU A 78 21.42 18.75 23.19
CA LEU A 78 21.38 19.15 21.78
C LEU A 78 22.26 20.37 21.53
N HIS A 79 22.13 21.43 22.31
CA HIS A 79 22.94 22.64 22.15
C HIS A 79 24.44 22.37 22.35
N ALA A 80 24.80 21.48 23.28
CA ALA A 80 26.20 21.08 23.48
C ALA A 80 26.73 20.29 22.26
N ASP A 81 25.93 19.38 21.70
CA ASP A 81 26.31 18.59 20.53
C ASP A 81 26.40 19.43 19.26
N VAL A 82 25.48 20.39 19.06
CA VAL A 82 25.51 21.34 17.93
C VAL A 82 26.81 22.15 17.92
N ARG A 83 27.21 22.71 19.07
CA ARG A 83 28.52 23.40 19.23
C ARG A 83 29.66 22.48 18.83
N ARG A 84 29.74 21.32 19.48
CA ARG A 84 30.81 20.33 19.28
C ARG A 84 30.96 19.91 17.82
N ARG A 85 29.84 19.72 17.10
CA ARG A 85 29.83 19.22 15.72
C ARG A 85 30.03 20.29 14.67
N THR A 86 29.48 21.48 14.85
CA THR A 86 29.27 22.43 13.71
C THR A 86 29.77 23.84 13.92
N GLU A 87 30.26 24.20 15.11
CA GLU A 87 30.72 25.58 15.41
C GLU A 87 31.74 26.11 14.39
N HIS A 88 32.66 25.25 13.94
CA HIS A 88 33.66 25.58 12.93
C HIS A 88 33.10 25.99 11.55
N ARG A 89 31.81 25.72 11.28
CA ARG A 89 31.11 25.99 10.00
C ARG A 89 30.09 27.11 10.08
N TRP A 90 29.74 27.63 11.26
CA TRP A 90 28.69 28.66 11.35
C TRP A 90 29.01 29.93 10.58
N LYS A 91 30.32 30.25 10.45
CA LYS A 91 30.79 31.36 9.61
C LYS A 91 30.37 31.24 8.14
N ASP A 92 30.22 30.01 7.63
CA ASP A 92 29.85 29.74 6.24
C ASP A 92 28.38 30.10 5.97
N TYR A 93 27.57 30.18 7.03
CA TYR A 93 26.14 30.48 7.00
C TYR A 93 25.79 31.80 7.69
N LYS A 94 26.79 32.61 8.08
CA LYS A 94 26.55 33.77 8.95
C LYS A 94 25.62 34.81 8.31
N GLU A 95 25.77 35.06 7.01
CA GLU A 95 25.08 36.13 6.29
C GLU A 95 23.98 35.62 5.33
N VAL A 96 23.76 34.29 5.26
CA VAL A 96 22.77 33.70 4.34
C VAL A 96 21.35 34.01 4.81
N SER A 97 20.39 34.08 3.90
CA SER A 97 18.99 34.13 4.31
C SER A 97 18.54 32.79 4.86
N PHE A 98 17.81 32.79 5.98
CA PHE A 98 17.45 31.53 6.65
C PHE A 98 16.06 31.57 7.28
N ARG A 99 15.53 30.39 7.60
CA ARG A 99 14.44 30.25 8.58
C ARG A 99 14.67 29.05 9.49
N PHE A 100 14.01 29.11 10.64
CA PHE A 100 13.90 28.00 11.57
C PHE A 100 12.50 27.40 11.49
N LEU A 101 12.44 26.07 11.44
CA LEU A 101 11.23 25.28 11.51
C LEU A 101 11.30 24.37 12.73
N ILE A 102 10.13 24.00 13.25
CA ILE A 102 10.01 23.04 14.35
C ILE A 102 9.06 21.93 13.90
N ASP A 103 9.54 20.70 13.93
CA ASP A 103 8.77 19.49 13.67
C ASP A 103 8.67 18.67 14.96
N THR A 104 7.49 18.72 15.58
CA THR A 104 7.19 17.98 16.81
C THR A 104 6.38 16.73 16.48
N PHE A 105 6.92 15.55 16.77
CA PHE A 105 6.19 14.30 16.70
C PHE A 105 5.55 13.95 18.05
N SER A 106 4.30 13.50 18.04
CA SER A 106 3.55 13.11 19.25
C SER A 106 3.45 14.20 20.33
N ALA A 107 3.62 15.48 20.00
CA ALA A 107 3.34 16.59 20.91
C ALA A 107 2.87 17.82 20.14
N LYS A 108 2.51 18.86 20.89
CA LYS A 108 2.20 20.19 20.33
C LYS A 108 2.94 21.24 21.14
N ARG A 109 3.44 22.26 20.44
CA ARG A 109 3.96 23.49 21.04
C ARG A 109 3.10 24.69 20.62
N SER A 110 2.85 25.58 21.57
CA SER A 110 2.31 26.92 21.32
C SER A 110 3.30 27.79 20.54
N GLN A 111 2.82 28.88 19.93
CA GLN A 111 3.69 29.79 19.19
C GLN A 111 4.73 30.47 20.08
N ALA A 112 4.40 30.74 21.35
CA ALA A 112 5.35 31.28 22.32
C ALA A 112 6.47 30.28 22.61
N GLU A 113 6.13 29.01 22.87
CA GLU A 113 7.12 27.95 23.11
C GLU A 113 7.99 27.66 21.89
N LYS A 114 7.43 27.76 20.68
CA LYS A 114 8.18 27.65 19.43
C LYS A 114 9.19 28.78 19.29
N ARG A 115 8.78 30.03 19.57
CA ARG A 115 9.68 31.18 19.53
C ARG A 115 10.82 31.05 20.53
N SER A 116 10.51 30.73 21.79
CA SER A 116 11.53 30.56 22.82
C SER A 116 12.51 29.42 22.51
N LEU A 117 12.04 28.36 21.87
CA LEU A 117 12.92 27.28 21.39
C LEU A 117 13.83 27.74 20.24
N ILE A 118 13.34 28.54 19.30
CA ILE A 118 14.21 29.08 18.24
C ILE A 118 15.24 30.05 18.85
N GLU A 119 14.82 30.92 19.76
CA GLU A 119 15.69 31.87 20.45
C GLU A 119 16.78 31.18 21.29
N SER A 120 16.57 29.94 21.75
CA SER A 120 17.61 29.19 22.46
C SER A 120 18.81 28.82 21.59
N PHE A 121 18.68 28.91 20.26
CA PHE A 121 19.76 28.74 19.28
C PHE A 121 20.50 30.04 18.94
N GLN A 122 20.27 31.14 19.68
CA GLN A 122 20.96 32.43 19.46
C GLN A 122 22.49 32.33 19.45
N PHE A 123 23.06 31.29 20.06
CA PHE A 123 24.50 31.04 20.07
C PHE A 123 25.09 30.76 18.68
N LEU A 124 24.27 30.45 17.67
CA LEU A 124 24.70 30.30 16.27
C LEU A 124 25.16 31.63 15.66
N ASP A 125 24.67 32.76 16.19
CA ASP A 125 25.04 34.12 15.79
C ASP A 125 24.86 34.42 14.28
N PHE A 126 23.84 33.83 13.65
CA PHE A 126 23.49 34.15 12.26
C PHE A 126 22.94 35.57 12.15
N GLN A 127 23.52 36.36 11.24
CA GLN A 127 23.22 37.78 11.00
C GLN A 127 22.44 38.02 9.71
N GLY A 128 22.35 37.00 8.85
CA GLY A 128 21.59 37.08 7.60
C GLY A 128 20.09 37.28 7.81
N PRO A 129 19.35 37.65 6.75
CA PRO A 129 17.94 38.01 6.87
C PRO A 129 17.05 36.78 7.10
N ILE A 130 16.10 36.88 8.04
CA ILE A 130 15.10 35.84 8.25
C ILE A 130 14.04 35.89 7.13
N GLN A 131 13.98 34.84 6.29
CA GLN A 131 13.05 34.75 5.17
C GLN A 131 12.13 33.53 5.29
N LEU A 132 10.82 33.75 5.38
CA LEU A 132 9.86 32.66 5.58
C LEU A 132 9.55 31.87 4.30
N LYS A 133 9.84 32.44 3.13
CA LYS A 133 9.57 31.86 1.82
C LYS A 133 10.86 31.86 1.02
N ASP A 134 11.25 30.69 0.53
CA ASP A 134 12.44 30.48 -0.31
C ASP A 134 13.74 31.07 0.27
N PRO A 135 14.08 30.77 1.55
CA PRO A 135 15.38 31.15 2.11
C PRO A 135 16.51 30.35 1.46
N ASP A 136 17.75 30.83 1.58
CA ASP A 136 18.94 30.07 1.17
C ASP A 136 19.09 28.79 2.00
N GLU A 137 18.79 28.86 3.31
CA GLU A 137 18.94 27.72 4.22
C GLU A 137 17.73 27.50 5.15
N ASP A 138 17.37 26.22 5.26
CA ASP A 138 16.32 25.72 6.14
C ASP A 138 16.92 24.97 7.32
N PHE A 139 16.74 25.50 8.53
CA PHE A 139 17.14 24.85 9.78
C PHE A 139 15.92 24.30 10.49
N VAL A 140 15.99 23.05 10.94
CA VAL A 140 14.85 22.37 11.55
C VAL A 140 15.24 21.77 12.88
N ILE A 141 14.43 22.07 13.89
CA ILE A 141 14.49 21.47 15.22
C ILE A 141 13.42 20.38 15.28
N PHE A 142 13.85 19.16 15.53
CA PHE A 142 12.98 18.00 15.63
C PHE A 142 12.83 17.62 17.09
N GLU A 143 11.60 17.37 17.51
CA GLU A 143 11.31 16.79 18.81
C GLU A 143 10.53 15.49 18.64
N ASP A 144 11.08 14.42 19.18
CA ASP A 144 10.50 13.09 19.18
C ASP A 144 9.99 12.80 20.59
N TYR A 145 8.67 12.74 20.76
CA TYR A 145 8.04 12.37 22.02
C TYR A 145 7.49 10.95 21.93
N VAL A 146 7.44 10.26 23.07
CA VAL A 146 6.83 8.93 23.16
C VAL A 146 5.38 8.99 22.62
N SER A 147 5.10 8.12 21.65
CA SER A 147 3.77 8.05 21.01
C SER A 147 2.79 7.20 21.82
N ASP A 148 1.49 7.42 21.65
CA ASP A 148 0.46 6.61 22.32
C ASP A 148 0.58 5.12 21.93
N VAL A 149 0.96 4.83 20.69
CA VAL A 149 1.13 3.46 20.18
C VAL A 149 2.32 2.77 20.86
N GLU A 150 3.43 3.49 21.01
CA GLU A 150 4.61 3.00 21.72
C GLU A 150 4.28 2.76 23.20
N GLU A 151 3.57 3.68 23.84
CA GLU A 151 3.16 3.56 25.24
C GLU A 151 2.26 2.34 25.48
N ILE A 152 1.26 2.09 24.62
CA ILE A 152 0.40 0.90 24.70
C ILE A 152 1.24 -0.37 24.60
N GLN A 153 2.17 -0.43 23.63
CA GLN A 153 3.00 -1.62 23.45
C GLN A 153 3.91 -1.89 24.66
N LEU A 154 4.50 -0.85 25.24
CA LEU A 154 5.32 -0.96 26.44
C LEU A 154 4.50 -1.46 27.64
N GLN A 155 3.26 -0.99 27.78
CA GLN A 155 2.34 -1.45 28.83
C GLN A 155 1.97 -2.93 28.65
N GLU A 156 1.66 -3.37 27.42
CA GLU A 156 1.35 -4.77 27.13
C GLU A 156 2.54 -5.70 27.47
N GLN A 157 3.76 -5.28 27.14
CA GLN A 157 4.99 -6.03 27.47
C GLN A 157 5.24 -6.09 28.99
N GLN A 158 5.01 -5.00 29.71
CA GLN A 158 5.16 -4.94 31.17
C GLN A 158 4.11 -5.81 31.89
N GLN A 159 2.88 -5.84 31.39
CA GLN A 159 1.82 -6.71 31.89
C GLN A 159 2.16 -8.19 31.68
N GLN A 160 2.71 -8.56 30.53
CA GLN A 160 3.20 -9.92 30.29
C GLN A 160 4.37 -10.31 31.21
N GLN A 161 5.10 -9.32 31.74
CA GLN A 161 6.20 -9.51 32.70
C GLN A 161 5.78 -9.31 34.17
N ASN A 162 4.48 -9.22 34.48
CA ASN A 162 3.93 -8.98 35.83
C ASN A 162 4.51 -7.73 36.54
N GLN A 163 4.82 -6.68 35.79
CA GLN A 163 5.24 -5.39 36.36
C GLN A 163 4.05 -4.44 36.46
N GLU A 164 3.86 -3.79 37.62
CA GLU A 164 2.81 -2.78 37.78
C GLU A 164 3.15 -1.54 36.93
N PRO A 165 2.21 -1.07 36.07
CA PRO A 165 2.46 0.12 35.27
C PRO A 165 2.53 1.36 36.18
N PRO A 166 3.48 2.28 35.94
CA PRO A 166 3.61 3.50 36.72
C PRO A 166 2.35 4.36 36.61
N LYS A 167 1.77 4.73 37.76
CA LYS A 167 0.62 5.66 37.86
C LYS A 167 1.10 7.10 37.74
N GLN A 168 1.35 7.61 36.55
CA GLN A 168 1.60 9.05 36.35
C GLN A 168 0.79 9.64 35.19
N GLY A 169 0.31 10.87 35.43
CA GLY A 169 -0.53 11.63 34.50
C GLY A 169 0.26 12.17 33.30
N LYS A 170 -0.44 12.24 32.17
CA LYS A 170 0.02 12.57 30.80
C LYS A 170 0.97 13.78 30.69
N ARG A 171 2.27 13.56 30.84
CA ARG A 171 3.28 14.31 30.11
C ARG A 171 4.00 13.31 29.24
N ARG A 172 3.93 13.49 27.91
CA ARG A 172 4.68 12.64 26.98
C ARG A 172 6.15 12.99 27.16
N ASP A 173 6.95 11.98 27.47
CA ASP A 173 8.37 12.18 27.69
C ASP A 173 9.07 12.48 26.36
N LEU A 174 9.94 13.49 26.39
CA LEU A 174 10.79 13.81 25.26
C LEU A 174 11.84 12.71 25.14
N LYS A 175 11.86 12.02 24.00
CA LYS A 175 12.71 10.86 23.74
C LYS A 175 14.01 11.28 23.08
N ASN A 176 13.89 12.04 21.99
CA ASN A 176 15.03 12.55 21.25
C ASN A 176 14.76 13.96 20.74
N VAL A 177 15.82 14.74 20.59
CA VAL A 177 15.82 16.00 19.88
C VAL A 177 16.96 16.05 18.87
N TYR A 178 16.69 16.65 17.72
CA TYR A 178 17.65 16.80 16.64
C TYR A 178 17.64 18.22 16.11
N PHE A 179 18.80 18.68 15.65
CA PHE A 179 18.93 19.90 14.87
C PHE A 179 19.55 19.55 13.53
N GLY A 180 18.89 19.93 12.44
CA GLY A 180 19.33 19.60 11.09
C GLY A 180 19.19 20.75 10.12
N ARG A 181 20.08 20.76 9.11
CA ARG A 181 20.00 21.66 7.95
C ARG A 181 19.43 20.91 6.77
N TRP A 182 18.39 21.42 6.15
CA TRP A 182 17.69 20.73 5.05
C TRP A 182 18.60 20.53 3.84
N ILE A 183 18.49 19.34 3.22
CA ILE A 183 19.22 19.00 1.99
C ILE A 183 18.26 18.93 0.82
N CYS A 184 17.23 18.08 0.93
CA CYS A 184 16.23 17.91 -0.10
C CYS A 184 14.94 17.27 0.40
N ALA A 185 13.85 17.58 -0.29
CA ALA A 185 12.58 16.87 -0.22
C ALA A 185 12.60 15.63 -1.13
N SER A 186 11.71 14.69 -0.84
CA SER A 186 11.50 13.48 -1.63
C SER A 186 10.43 13.65 -2.72
N SER A 187 10.20 12.58 -3.49
CA SER A 187 9.12 12.50 -4.49
C SER A 187 7.77 12.08 -3.90
N ARG A 188 7.63 12.04 -2.56
CA ARG A 188 6.41 11.55 -1.88
C ARG A 188 5.13 12.22 -2.38
N ASN A 189 5.17 13.51 -2.70
CA ASN A 189 4.02 14.29 -3.20
C ASN A 189 3.36 13.68 -4.45
N MET A 190 4.09 12.83 -5.19
CA MET A 190 3.61 12.19 -6.41
C MET A 190 2.52 11.15 -6.18
N MET A 191 2.38 10.62 -4.95
CA MET A 191 1.25 9.77 -4.61
C MET A 191 -0.10 10.47 -4.84
N HIS A 192 -0.16 11.80 -4.68
CA HIS A 192 -1.38 12.58 -4.94
C HIS A 192 -1.68 12.72 -6.44
N LYS A 193 -0.67 12.64 -7.31
CA LYS A 193 -0.85 12.64 -8.77
C LYS A 193 -1.39 11.29 -9.23
N TYR A 194 -0.88 10.20 -8.67
CA TYR A 194 -1.22 8.82 -9.06
C TYR A 194 -2.36 8.19 -8.26
N ASP A 195 -2.96 8.94 -7.32
CA ASP A 195 -4.11 8.55 -6.52
C ASP A 195 -5.19 7.90 -7.40
N LEU A 196 -5.60 6.69 -7.00
CA LEU A 196 -6.59 5.89 -7.71
C LEU A 196 -7.92 6.63 -7.92
N LYS A 197 -8.32 7.52 -7.01
CA LYS A 197 -9.56 8.31 -7.13
C LYS A 197 -9.57 9.23 -8.35
N LYS A 198 -8.39 9.57 -8.88
CA LYS A 198 -8.22 10.44 -10.05
C LYS A 198 -7.95 9.65 -11.33
N ARG A 199 -7.76 8.34 -11.26
CA ARG A 199 -7.38 7.51 -12.40
C ARG A 199 -8.60 7.19 -13.27
N LYS A 200 -8.46 7.36 -14.59
CA LYS A 200 -9.55 7.14 -15.56
C LYS A 200 -10.04 5.70 -15.59
N TYR A 201 -9.13 4.75 -15.49
CA TYR A 201 -9.47 3.32 -15.54
C TYR A 201 -8.97 2.59 -14.30
N ILE A 202 -9.92 2.03 -13.53
CA ILE A 202 -9.69 1.29 -12.29
C ILE A 202 -10.58 0.04 -12.23
N SER A 203 -10.22 -0.86 -11.33
CA SER A 203 -10.96 -2.08 -10.98
C SER A 203 -10.91 -2.28 -9.46
N THR A 204 -11.71 -3.22 -8.96
CA THR A 204 -11.75 -3.61 -7.53
C THR A 204 -10.44 -4.20 -7.00
N THR A 205 -9.52 -4.59 -7.89
CA THR A 205 -8.22 -5.20 -7.58
C THR A 205 -7.05 -4.24 -7.84
N SER A 206 -7.31 -2.96 -8.11
CA SER A 206 -6.26 -1.99 -8.38
C SER A 206 -5.46 -1.65 -7.12
N MET A 207 -4.15 -1.88 -7.14
CA MET A 207 -3.23 -1.52 -6.06
C MET A 207 -3.16 0.00 -5.84
N ASP A 208 -3.06 0.45 -4.59
CA ASP A 208 -2.94 1.87 -4.24
C ASP A 208 -1.63 2.49 -4.76
N ALA A 209 -1.63 3.81 -4.92
CA ALA A 209 -0.54 4.53 -5.55
C ALA A 209 0.76 4.54 -4.71
N GLU A 210 0.65 4.67 -3.39
CA GLU A 210 1.81 4.78 -2.50
C GLU A 210 2.61 3.48 -2.53
N LEU A 211 1.96 2.35 -2.28
CA LEU A 211 2.62 1.05 -2.28
C LEU A 211 3.00 0.58 -3.69
N SER A 212 2.30 1.00 -4.74
CA SER A 212 2.75 0.72 -6.12
C SER A 212 4.09 1.39 -6.42
N LEU A 213 4.26 2.65 -6.00
CA LEU A 213 5.52 3.40 -6.14
C LEU A 213 6.63 2.80 -5.27
N VAL A 214 6.35 2.44 -4.02
CA VAL A 214 7.31 1.73 -3.16
C VAL A 214 7.73 0.42 -3.81
N THR A 215 6.79 -0.38 -4.32
CA THR A 215 7.08 -1.66 -4.99
C THR A 215 8.01 -1.46 -6.19
N ALA A 216 7.77 -0.42 -7.01
CA ALA A 216 8.64 -0.09 -8.13
C ALA A 216 10.05 0.35 -7.72
N ASN A 217 10.19 1.04 -6.57
CA ASN A 217 11.48 1.34 -5.96
C ASN A 217 12.19 0.06 -5.49
N MET A 218 11.49 -0.82 -4.77
CA MET A 218 12.04 -2.10 -4.30
C MET A 218 12.57 -2.97 -5.45
N ALA A 219 11.86 -2.98 -6.57
CA ALA A 219 12.21 -3.70 -7.79
C ALA A 219 13.26 -2.99 -8.67
N HIS A 220 13.77 -1.81 -8.27
CA HIS A 220 14.79 -1.05 -9.00
C HIS A 220 14.34 -0.51 -10.37
N ALA A 221 13.08 -0.10 -10.54
CA ALA A 221 12.61 0.52 -11.77
C ALA A 221 13.41 1.78 -12.11
N ALA A 222 13.89 1.94 -13.35
CA ALA A 222 14.72 3.09 -13.73
C ALA A 222 14.69 3.32 -15.24
N PRO A 223 15.16 4.49 -15.74
CA PRO A 223 15.36 4.71 -17.17
C PRO A 223 16.26 3.64 -17.79
N GLY A 224 15.93 3.20 -19.00
CA GLY A 224 16.68 2.17 -19.73
C GLY A 224 16.35 0.74 -19.34
N LYS A 225 15.47 0.54 -18.35
CA LYS A 225 15.06 -0.80 -17.89
C LYS A 225 13.73 -1.25 -18.46
N LEU A 226 13.57 -2.56 -18.63
CA LEU A 226 12.35 -3.21 -19.09
C LEU A 226 11.70 -4.02 -17.97
N PHE A 227 10.42 -3.74 -17.71
CA PHE A 227 9.64 -4.30 -16.61
C PHE A 227 8.43 -5.08 -17.12
N PHE A 228 8.15 -6.19 -16.44
CA PHE A 228 7.02 -7.06 -16.73
C PHE A 228 6.12 -7.27 -15.51
N ASP A 229 4.81 -7.24 -15.72
CA ASP A 229 3.81 -7.68 -14.74
C ASP A 229 2.97 -8.84 -15.31
N PRO A 230 3.15 -10.08 -14.83
CA PRO A 230 2.40 -11.25 -15.30
C PRO A 230 0.91 -11.27 -14.88
N PHE A 231 0.48 -10.34 -14.03
CA PHE A 231 -0.89 -10.22 -13.53
C PHE A 231 -1.33 -8.74 -13.56
N VAL A 232 -1.19 -8.12 -14.73
CA VAL A 232 -1.18 -6.65 -14.88
C VAL A 232 -2.44 -5.95 -14.39
N GLY A 233 -3.61 -6.59 -14.49
CA GLY A 233 -4.87 -5.95 -14.14
C GLY A 233 -5.04 -4.58 -14.81
N THR A 234 -5.33 -3.55 -14.02
CA THR A 234 -5.43 -2.15 -14.51
C THR A 234 -4.09 -1.40 -14.57
N GLY A 235 -2.99 -2.09 -14.25
CA GLY A 235 -1.61 -1.65 -14.41
C GLY A 235 -1.07 -0.69 -13.38
N SER A 236 -1.53 -0.73 -12.12
CA SER A 236 -0.99 0.10 -11.04
C SER A 236 0.55 0.01 -10.93
N PHE A 237 1.12 -1.19 -11.00
CA PHE A 237 2.57 -1.38 -10.91
C PHE A 237 3.31 -0.91 -12.16
N LEU A 238 2.77 -1.17 -13.36
CA LEU A 238 3.38 -0.70 -14.59
C LEU A 238 3.41 0.83 -14.64
N ILE A 239 2.32 1.50 -14.25
CA ILE A 239 2.28 2.98 -14.17
C ILE A 239 3.34 3.50 -13.20
N ALA A 240 3.51 2.84 -12.04
CA ALA A 240 4.51 3.22 -11.05
C ALA A 240 5.96 3.02 -11.56
N ALA A 241 6.25 1.89 -12.21
CA ALA A 241 7.56 1.63 -12.81
C ALA A 241 7.86 2.61 -13.97
N ALA A 242 6.86 2.89 -14.80
CA ALA A 242 6.94 3.84 -15.91
C ALA A 242 7.16 5.28 -15.44
N TYR A 243 6.52 5.69 -14.33
CA TYR A 243 6.80 6.97 -13.68
C TYR A 243 8.29 7.13 -13.35
N PHE A 244 8.92 6.06 -12.89
CA PHE A 244 10.36 6.03 -12.62
C PHE A 244 11.23 5.81 -13.87
N GLY A 245 10.63 5.82 -15.06
CA GLY A 245 11.32 5.87 -16.35
C GLY A 245 11.50 4.53 -17.04
N ALA A 246 11.08 3.42 -16.43
CA ALA A 246 11.16 2.08 -17.03
C ALA A 246 10.18 1.94 -18.21
N ALA A 247 10.55 1.16 -19.21
CA ALA A 247 9.61 0.65 -20.21
C ALA A 247 8.86 -0.53 -19.61
N THR A 248 7.55 -0.61 -19.83
CA THR A 248 6.69 -1.56 -19.11
C THR A 248 5.73 -2.28 -20.04
N PHE A 249 5.61 -3.59 -19.87
CA PHE A 249 4.55 -4.38 -20.47
C PHE A 249 3.99 -5.36 -19.45
N GLY A 250 2.84 -5.95 -19.75
CA GLY A 250 2.22 -6.88 -18.82
C GLY A 250 1.33 -7.89 -19.51
N ALA A 251 0.90 -8.88 -18.74
CA ALA A 251 -0.07 -9.85 -19.19
C ALA A 251 -1.12 -10.13 -18.13
N ASP A 252 -2.27 -10.61 -18.58
CA ASP A 252 -3.32 -11.13 -17.70
C ASP A 252 -4.03 -12.29 -18.38
N ILE A 253 -4.46 -13.29 -17.61
CA ILE A 253 -5.25 -14.40 -18.12
C ILE A 253 -6.65 -13.94 -18.56
N ASP A 254 -7.12 -12.80 -18.04
CA ASP A 254 -8.36 -12.16 -18.44
C ASP A 254 -8.09 -10.79 -19.06
N GLY A 255 -8.16 -10.72 -20.39
CA GLY A 255 -7.93 -9.47 -21.11
C GLY A 255 -8.87 -8.33 -20.76
N ARG A 256 -10.02 -8.60 -20.12
CA ARG A 256 -10.97 -7.55 -19.70
C ARG A 256 -10.36 -6.65 -18.62
N SER A 257 -9.40 -7.14 -17.84
CA SER A 257 -8.80 -6.43 -16.73
C SER A 257 -7.93 -5.23 -17.14
N PHE A 258 -7.31 -5.30 -18.33
CA PHE A 258 -6.50 -4.22 -18.90
C PHE A 258 -7.15 -3.55 -20.11
N LYS A 259 -8.01 -4.26 -20.87
CA LYS A 259 -8.71 -3.69 -22.03
C LYS A 259 -9.82 -2.72 -21.65
N GLY A 260 -10.54 -3.00 -20.57
CA GLY A 260 -11.78 -2.31 -20.24
C GLY A 260 -13.01 -2.92 -20.91
N ARG A 261 -14.19 -2.35 -20.63
CA ARG A 261 -15.49 -2.85 -21.10
C ARG A 261 -15.86 -2.39 -22.52
N HIS A 262 -15.21 -1.34 -23.02
CA HIS A 262 -15.53 -0.74 -24.31
C HIS A 262 -14.75 -1.39 -25.45
N LYS A 263 -15.28 -1.29 -26.67
CA LYS A 263 -14.56 -1.68 -27.88
C LYS A 263 -13.36 -0.76 -28.07
N ILE A 264 -12.19 -1.34 -28.27
CA ILE A 264 -10.95 -0.58 -28.49
C ILE A 264 -11.03 0.11 -29.86
N THR A 265 -10.97 1.44 -29.86
CA THR A 265 -10.85 2.29 -31.05
C THR A 265 -9.76 3.33 -30.83
N LYS A 266 -9.52 4.19 -31.82
CA LYS A 266 -8.55 5.29 -31.67
C LYS A 266 -9.02 6.31 -30.63
N GLU A 267 -10.33 6.51 -30.52
CA GLU A 267 -11.00 7.43 -29.60
C GLU A 267 -11.16 6.80 -28.21
N ASN A 268 -11.33 5.48 -28.15
CA ASN A 268 -11.46 4.68 -26.93
C ASN A 268 -10.31 3.66 -26.85
N PRO A 269 -9.11 4.09 -26.43
CA PRO A 269 -7.98 3.18 -26.30
C PRO A 269 -8.23 2.13 -25.22
N MET A 270 -7.40 1.09 -25.23
CA MET A 270 -7.28 0.12 -24.13
C MET A 270 -7.22 0.84 -22.78
N GLY A 271 -8.02 0.41 -21.78
CA GLY A 271 -8.12 1.08 -20.48
C GLY A 271 -6.76 1.32 -19.80
N LEU A 272 -5.87 0.33 -19.85
CA LEU A 272 -4.50 0.47 -19.38
C LEU A 272 -3.72 1.56 -20.14
N LEU A 273 -3.76 1.57 -21.47
CA LEU A 273 -3.12 2.63 -22.27
C LEU A 273 -3.71 4.02 -21.96
N ALA A 274 -5.02 4.11 -21.72
CA ALA A 274 -5.67 5.36 -21.32
C ALA A 274 -5.11 5.93 -20.00
N ASN A 275 -4.74 5.06 -19.06
CA ASN A 275 -4.06 5.47 -17.83
C ASN A 275 -2.66 6.03 -18.13
N PHE A 276 -1.88 5.39 -19.00
CA PHE A 276 -0.57 5.90 -19.38
C PHE A 276 -0.65 7.27 -20.06
N GLN A 277 -1.59 7.44 -21.00
CA GLN A 277 -1.86 8.71 -21.68
C GLN A 277 -2.33 9.80 -20.70
N GLN A 278 -3.13 9.45 -19.69
CA GLN A 278 -3.55 10.40 -18.65
C GLN A 278 -2.35 11.04 -17.95
N TYR A 279 -1.30 10.28 -17.71
CA TYR A 279 -0.15 10.75 -16.95
C TYR A 279 0.99 11.29 -17.82
N GLY A 280 0.85 11.25 -19.15
CA GLY A 280 1.85 11.70 -20.12
C GLY A 280 3.09 10.81 -20.16
N ILE A 281 2.90 9.50 -19.93
CA ILE A 281 3.98 8.49 -19.88
C ILE A 281 3.75 7.36 -20.89
N GLU A 282 2.91 7.56 -21.90
CA GLU A 282 2.58 6.58 -22.93
C GLU A 282 3.81 6.09 -23.72
N ASN A 283 4.87 6.89 -23.79
CA ASN A 283 6.15 6.47 -24.38
C ASN A 283 6.88 5.37 -23.57
N LYS A 284 6.40 5.06 -22.37
CA LYS A 284 6.89 3.96 -21.52
C LYS A 284 6.02 2.71 -21.61
N PHE A 285 4.84 2.81 -22.20
CA PHE A 285 3.98 1.66 -22.43
C PHE A 285 4.51 0.86 -23.63
N VAL A 286 4.91 -0.38 -23.40
CA VAL A 286 5.34 -1.30 -24.45
C VAL A 286 4.13 -2.06 -24.99
N ASP A 287 3.46 -2.87 -24.17
CA ASP A 287 2.19 -3.52 -24.54
C ASP A 287 1.48 -4.16 -23.33
N ALA A 288 0.25 -4.64 -23.54
CA ALA A 288 -0.40 -5.59 -22.65
C ALA A 288 -1.14 -6.67 -23.44
N PHE A 289 -0.92 -7.94 -23.09
CA PHE A 289 -1.46 -9.07 -23.83
C PHE A 289 -2.11 -10.13 -22.93
N MET A 290 -2.95 -10.97 -23.53
CA MET A 290 -3.56 -12.07 -22.78
C MET A 290 -2.57 -13.22 -22.66
N SER A 291 -2.27 -13.63 -21.43
CA SER A 291 -1.40 -14.77 -21.16
C SER A 291 -1.67 -15.34 -19.80
N ASP A 292 -1.43 -16.63 -19.68
CA ASP A 292 -1.23 -17.30 -18.40
C ASP A 292 0.27 -17.47 -18.20
N LEU A 293 0.75 -17.20 -16.99
CA LEU A 293 2.17 -17.32 -16.67
C LEU A 293 2.69 -18.76 -16.89
N THR A 294 1.87 -19.76 -16.59
CA THR A 294 2.22 -21.18 -16.75
C THR A 294 2.22 -21.61 -18.23
N ASN A 295 1.68 -20.78 -19.13
CA ASN A 295 1.59 -21.01 -20.57
C ASN A 295 1.94 -19.71 -21.33
N THR A 296 3.05 -19.08 -20.97
CA THR A 296 3.43 -17.75 -21.49
C THR A 296 4.14 -17.81 -22.85
N PRO A 297 3.87 -16.88 -23.78
CA PRO A 297 4.63 -16.76 -25.03
C PRO A 297 6.00 -16.09 -24.84
N ILE A 298 6.31 -15.63 -23.62
CA ILE A 298 7.59 -15.02 -23.30
C ILE A 298 8.69 -16.07 -23.39
N ARG A 299 9.77 -15.70 -24.08
CA ARG A 299 10.92 -16.59 -24.30
C ARG A 299 11.69 -16.82 -23.00
N ASP A 300 12.21 -18.04 -22.85
CA ASP A 300 13.04 -18.46 -21.72
C ASP A 300 14.48 -17.96 -21.87
N VAL A 301 14.67 -16.64 -21.88
CA VAL A 301 15.98 -15.98 -21.95
C VAL A 301 16.02 -14.80 -20.96
N PRO A 302 17.19 -14.46 -20.41
CA PRO A 302 17.33 -13.26 -19.57
C PRO A 302 17.23 -11.98 -20.40
N PHE A 303 16.16 -11.20 -20.21
CA PHE A 303 15.99 -9.89 -20.87
C PHE A 303 15.22 -8.86 -20.04
N LEU A 304 14.67 -9.26 -18.88
CA LEU A 304 13.93 -8.38 -17.98
C LEU A 304 14.85 -7.81 -16.90
N ASP A 305 14.74 -6.51 -16.65
CA ASP A 305 15.42 -5.85 -15.53
C ASP A 305 14.62 -5.97 -14.24
N GLY A 306 13.29 -6.09 -14.35
CA GLY A 306 12.44 -6.28 -13.20
C GLY A 306 11.09 -6.91 -13.50
N ILE A 307 10.55 -7.59 -12.48
CA ILE A 307 9.19 -8.13 -12.47
C ILE A 307 8.48 -7.56 -11.26
N ILE A 308 7.24 -7.11 -11.43
CA ILE A 308 6.41 -6.63 -10.32
C ILE A 308 5.04 -7.24 -10.45
N CYS A 309 4.48 -7.79 -9.38
CA CYS A 309 3.13 -8.34 -9.42
C CYS A 309 2.43 -8.44 -8.07
N ASP A 310 1.10 -8.52 -8.15
CA ASP A 310 0.20 -8.94 -7.07
C ASP A 310 -0.64 -10.13 -7.58
N PRO A 311 -0.13 -11.37 -7.50
CA PRO A 311 -0.81 -12.55 -8.04
C PRO A 311 -2.13 -12.83 -7.31
N PRO A 312 -3.07 -13.57 -7.93
CA PRO A 312 -4.32 -13.93 -7.28
C PRO A 312 -4.08 -14.85 -6.08
N TYR A 313 -4.60 -14.48 -4.91
CA TYR A 313 -4.41 -15.24 -3.65
C TYR A 313 -5.37 -16.43 -3.46
N GLY A 314 -6.35 -16.62 -4.35
CA GLY A 314 -7.33 -17.70 -4.23
C GLY A 314 -8.41 -17.51 -3.16
N ILE A 315 -8.48 -16.34 -2.50
CA ILE A 315 -9.43 -16.04 -1.40
C ILE A 315 -10.84 -15.76 -1.94
N ARG A 316 -10.99 -14.76 -2.84
CA ARG A 316 -12.30 -14.35 -3.38
C ARG A 316 -12.76 -15.20 -4.56
N GLU A 317 -11.81 -15.62 -5.41
CA GLU A 317 -12.05 -16.48 -6.56
C GLU A 317 -10.98 -17.56 -6.61
N GLY A 318 -11.38 -18.80 -6.88
CA GLY A 318 -10.44 -19.92 -6.96
C GLY A 318 -9.41 -19.68 -8.05
N LEU A 319 -8.13 -19.87 -7.71
CA LEU A 319 -7.00 -19.68 -8.59
C LEU A 319 -7.11 -20.62 -9.81
N ARG A 320 -6.89 -20.08 -11.01
CA ARG A 320 -6.96 -20.86 -12.25
C ARG A 320 -5.81 -20.54 -13.20
N VAL A 321 -5.43 -21.57 -13.96
CA VAL A 321 -4.52 -21.50 -15.10
C VAL A 321 -5.21 -22.05 -16.34
N LEU A 322 -4.64 -21.83 -17.52
CA LEU A 322 -5.12 -22.45 -18.75
C LEU A 322 -4.97 -23.97 -18.66
N GLY A 323 -6.00 -24.67 -19.10
CA GLY A 323 -6.00 -26.11 -19.09
C GLY A 323 -7.40 -26.69 -19.04
N VAL A 324 -7.48 -27.93 -19.49
CA VAL A 324 -8.67 -28.75 -19.37
C VAL A 324 -8.69 -29.37 -17.97
N ARG A 325 -9.82 -29.24 -17.26
CA ARG A 325 -10.02 -29.91 -15.96
C ARG A 325 -9.85 -31.41 -16.11
N GLU A 326 -9.34 -32.07 -15.08
CA GLU A 326 -9.24 -33.53 -15.07
C GLU A 326 -10.61 -34.19 -15.28
N GLY A 327 -10.61 -35.36 -15.94
CA GLY A 327 -11.83 -36.06 -16.33
C GLY A 327 -12.58 -35.46 -17.53
N LYS A 328 -12.19 -34.29 -18.06
CA LYS A 328 -12.76 -33.75 -19.31
C LYS A 328 -11.95 -34.19 -20.53
N SER A 329 -12.66 -34.35 -21.65
CA SER A 329 -12.05 -34.72 -22.94
C SER A 329 -11.03 -33.68 -23.39
N LYS A 330 -9.84 -34.16 -23.76
CA LYS A 330 -8.79 -33.35 -24.41
C LYS A 330 -9.01 -33.20 -25.93
N GLN A 331 -10.07 -33.80 -26.48
CA GLN A 331 -10.38 -33.69 -27.90
C GLN A 331 -10.82 -32.25 -28.24
N PRO A 332 -10.44 -31.73 -29.43
CA PRO A 332 -10.91 -30.44 -29.89
C PRO A 332 -12.43 -30.37 -29.88
N ALA A 333 -12.99 -29.38 -29.19
CA ALA A 333 -14.42 -29.12 -29.23
C ALA A 333 -14.82 -28.55 -30.59
N TYR A 334 -15.99 -28.93 -31.09
CA TYR A 334 -16.60 -28.35 -32.29
C TYR A 334 -17.83 -27.54 -31.90
N LYS A 335 -18.02 -26.37 -32.51
CA LYS A 335 -19.20 -25.51 -32.38
C LYS A 335 -19.68 -25.18 -33.78
N ASP A 336 -20.90 -25.60 -34.12
CA ASP A 336 -21.50 -25.48 -35.46
C ASP A 336 -20.66 -26.15 -36.57
N GLY A 337 -20.04 -27.29 -36.26
CA GLY A 337 -19.19 -28.02 -37.22
C GLY A 337 -17.79 -27.44 -37.44
N VAL A 338 -17.46 -26.31 -36.81
CA VAL A 338 -16.13 -25.67 -36.85
C VAL A 338 -15.39 -25.94 -35.55
N LEU A 339 -14.06 -26.09 -35.62
CA LEU A 339 -13.20 -26.21 -34.45
C LEU A 339 -13.37 -24.98 -33.55
N ALA A 340 -13.74 -25.20 -32.29
CA ALA A 340 -14.07 -24.11 -31.38
C ALA A 340 -12.88 -23.14 -31.18
N TYR A 341 -11.65 -23.66 -31.17
CA TYR A 341 -10.43 -22.85 -30.96
C TYR A 341 -10.07 -21.93 -32.13
N THR A 342 -10.65 -22.14 -33.31
CA THR A 342 -10.40 -21.28 -34.49
C THR A 342 -11.39 -20.13 -34.61
N ARG A 343 -12.34 -20.01 -33.67
CA ARG A 343 -13.36 -18.96 -33.68
C ARG A 343 -12.87 -17.73 -32.92
N ASP A 344 -13.30 -16.56 -33.36
CA ASP A 344 -12.96 -15.28 -32.71
C ASP A 344 -13.54 -15.17 -31.29
N ASP A 345 -14.63 -15.87 -31.00
CA ASP A 345 -15.28 -15.93 -29.67
C ASP A 345 -14.71 -17.02 -28.75
N TYR A 346 -13.60 -17.66 -29.13
CA TYR A 346 -13.00 -18.72 -28.34
C TYR A 346 -12.38 -18.19 -27.05
N VAL A 347 -12.85 -18.72 -25.92
CA VAL A 347 -12.22 -18.52 -24.62
C VAL A 347 -11.54 -19.83 -24.23
N PRO A 348 -10.21 -19.86 -24.08
CA PRO A 348 -9.52 -21.08 -23.68
C PRO A 348 -10.01 -21.59 -22.32
N PRO A 349 -10.12 -22.92 -22.14
CA PRO A 349 -10.57 -23.49 -20.88
C PRO A 349 -9.56 -23.20 -19.76
N LYS A 350 -10.09 -23.05 -18.54
CA LYS A 350 -9.31 -22.81 -17.33
C LYS A 350 -9.51 -23.98 -16.37
N LYS A 351 -8.43 -24.42 -15.72
CA LYS A 351 -8.45 -25.43 -14.66
C LYS A 351 -8.06 -24.81 -13.31
N PRO A 352 -8.56 -25.34 -12.20
CA PRO A 352 -8.06 -24.98 -10.88
C PRO A 352 -6.56 -25.18 -10.74
N TYR A 353 -5.92 -24.39 -9.87
CA TYR A 353 -4.47 -24.46 -9.66
C TYR A 353 -4.08 -24.06 -8.24
N GLY A 354 -2.96 -24.60 -7.77
CA GLY A 354 -2.47 -24.40 -6.40
C GLY A 354 -1.79 -23.06 -6.20
N PHE A 355 -1.99 -22.45 -5.03
CA PHE A 355 -1.40 -21.15 -4.69
C PHE A 355 0.11 -21.24 -4.45
N VAL A 356 0.58 -22.33 -3.82
CA VAL A 356 2.02 -22.52 -3.58
C VAL A 356 2.73 -22.80 -4.90
N THR A 357 2.16 -23.66 -5.75
CA THR A 357 2.70 -23.95 -7.08
C THR A 357 2.79 -22.70 -7.94
N LEU A 358 1.76 -21.84 -7.96
CA LEU A 358 1.83 -20.58 -8.73
C LEU A 358 2.98 -19.69 -8.26
N GLN A 359 3.23 -19.59 -6.95
CA GLN A 359 4.35 -18.82 -6.44
C GLN A 359 5.70 -19.38 -6.90
N HIS A 360 5.85 -20.70 -6.93
CA HIS A 360 7.04 -21.34 -7.50
C HIS A 360 7.18 -21.06 -8.99
N ASP A 361 6.10 -21.14 -9.77
CA ASP A 361 6.13 -20.81 -11.21
C ASP A 361 6.55 -19.35 -11.45
N ILE A 362 6.12 -18.42 -10.58
CA ILE A 362 6.55 -17.01 -10.63
C ILE A 362 8.05 -16.89 -10.40
N LEU A 363 8.58 -17.59 -9.39
CA LEU A 363 10.02 -17.57 -9.11
C LEU A 363 10.84 -18.26 -10.21
N ASP A 364 10.35 -19.37 -10.77
CA ASP A 364 10.99 -20.07 -11.90
C ASP A 364 11.00 -19.19 -13.15
N PHE A 365 9.88 -18.53 -13.45
CA PHE A 365 9.80 -17.54 -14.53
C PHE A 365 10.79 -16.41 -14.30
N ALA A 366 10.83 -15.82 -13.10
CA ALA A 366 11.75 -14.76 -12.76
C ALA A 366 13.21 -15.21 -12.89
N ALA A 367 13.53 -16.41 -12.42
CA ALA A 367 14.87 -16.96 -12.52
C ALA A 367 15.34 -17.15 -13.98
N ARG A 368 14.44 -17.52 -14.88
CA ARG A 368 14.77 -17.73 -16.30
C ARG A 368 14.83 -16.44 -17.11
N THR A 369 14.11 -15.40 -16.70
CA THR A 369 13.88 -14.20 -17.52
C THR A 369 14.53 -12.92 -17.00
N LEU A 370 14.85 -12.84 -15.69
CA LEU A 370 15.59 -11.70 -15.14
C LEU A 370 17.06 -11.76 -15.54
N VAL A 371 17.60 -10.60 -15.92
CA VAL A 371 19.05 -10.39 -16.00
C VAL A 371 19.68 -10.51 -14.61
N VAL A 372 20.97 -10.83 -14.54
CA VAL A 372 21.71 -10.89 -13.26
C VAL A 372 21.60 -9.55 -12.53
N GLY A 373 21.27 -9.58 -11.24
CA GLY A 373 21.02 -8.38 -10.43
C GLY A 373 19.64 -7.75 -10.63
N GLY A 374 18.87 -8.18 -11.64
CA GLY A 374 17.45 -7.83 -11.81
C GLY A 374 16.62 -8.31 -10.61
N ARG A 375 15.49 -7.66 -10.37
CA ARG A 375 14.67 -7.91 -9.17
C ARG A 375 13.23 -8.28 -9.50
N ILE A 376 12.67 -9.17 -8.71
CA ILE A 376 11.21 -9.39 -8.66
C ILE A 376 10.66 -8.87 -7.33
N ALA A 377 9.57 -8.11 -7.40
CA ALA A 377 8.81 -7.66 -6.23
C ALA A 377 7.38 -8.22 -6.32
N MET A 378 7.07 -9.19 -5.46
CA MET A 378 5.83 -9.98 -5.50
C MET A 378 5.07 -9.83 -4.18
N TRP A 379 3.79 -9.48 -4.26
CA TRP A 379 2.90 -9.47 -3.10
C TRP A 379 2.35 -10.87 -2.80
N MET A 380 2.22 -11.21 -1.52
CA MET A 380 1.61 -12.46 -1.05
C MET A 380 0.83 -12.21 0.26
N PRO A 381 -0.26 -12.94 0.55
CA PRO A 381 -0.89 -12.90 1.88
C PRO A 381 0.06 -13.48 2.93
N THR A 382 0.00 -12.96 4.17
CA THR A 382 0.81 -13.47 5.28
C THR A 382 0.29 -14.80 5.79
N ALA A 383 -1.03 -14.90 5.94
CA ALA A 383 -1.69 -16.06 6.47
C ALA A 383 -2.97 -16.33 5.69
N ASN A 384 -3.46 -17.55 5.80
CA ASN A 384 -4.75 -17.93 5.27
C ASN A 384 -5.91 -17.48 6.20
N GLU A 385 -7.15 -17.83 5.84
CA GLU A 385 -8.36 -17.53 6.63
C GLU A 385 -8.35 -18.17 8.04
N GLN A 386 -7.49 -19.16 8.27
CA GLN A 386 -7.33 -19.88 9.55
C GLN A 386 -6.14 -19.35 10.36
N ASN A 387 -5.55 -18.22 9.97
CA ASN A 387 -4.36 -17.62 10.59
C ASN A 387 -3.09 -18.51 10.56
N VAL A 388 -3.02 -19.49 9.67
CA VAL A 388 -1.79 -20.25 9.42
C VAL A 388 -0.90 -19.42 8.50
N GLU A 389 0.32 -19.14 8.96
CA GLU A 389 1.29 -18.34 8.23
C GLU A 389 1.82 -19.09 6.99
N PHE A 390 1.80 -18.43 5.84
CA PHE A 390 2.36 -18.97 4.61
C PHE A 390 3.89 -18.96 4.66
N ILE A 391 4.48 -20.07 4.25
CA ILE A 391 5.94 -20.17 4.04
C ILE A 391 6.33 -19.28 2.86
N ILE A 392 7.41 -18.53 3.04
CA ILE A 392 7.96 -17.68 1.98
C ILE A 392 8.56 -18.58 0.89
N PRO A 393 8.12 -18.45 -0.38
CA PRO A 393 8.66 -19.25 -1.46
C PRO A 393 10.13 -18.89 -1.71
N THR A 394 10.95 -19.88 -2.02
CA THR A 394 12.39 -19.68 -2.30
C THR A 394 12.77 -20.33 -3.63
N HIS A 395 13.86 -19.85 -4.22
CA HIS A 395 14.41 -20.41 -5.45
C HIS A 395 15.94 -20.35 -5.42
N PRO A 396 16.68 -21.40 -5.85
CA PRO A 396 18.14 -21.46 -5.76
C PRO A 396 18.87 -20.28 -6.40
N GLN A 397 18.32 -19.71 -7.48
CA GLN A 397 18.95 -18.60 -8.20
C GLN A 397 18.44 -17.21 -7.79
N LEU A 398 17.57 -17.12 -6.78
CA LEU A 398 16.98 -15.87 -6.31
C LEU A 398 17.24 -15.68 -4.81
N GLU A 399 17.94 -14.61 -4.45
CA GLU A 399 18.17 -14.23 -3.05
C GLU A 399 17.06 -13.29 -2.59
N ILE A 400 16.53 -13.51 -1.38
CA ILE A 400 15.60 -12.56 -0.77
C ILE A 400 16.38 -11.29 -0.43
N ALA A 401 15.99 -10.18 -1.06
CA ALA A 401 16.54 -8.86 -0.79
C ALA A 401 15.80 -8.15 0.35
N ASN A 402 14.47 -8.30 0.44
CA ASN A 402 13.67 -7.73 1.52
C ASN A 402 12.29 -8.40 1.66
N ILE A 403 11.71 -8.34 2.86
CA ILE A 403 10.33 -8.71 3.16
C ILE A 403 9.66 -7.54 3.90
N GLY A 404 8.74 -6.83 3.24
CA GLY A 404 7.93 -5.77 3.86
C GLY A 404 6.54 -6.28 4.23
N VAL A 405 5.98 -5.89 5.37
CA VAL A 405 4.66 -6.36 5.83
C VAL A 405 3.66 -5.21 5.88
N GLN A 406 2.58 -5.31 5.10
CA GLN A 406 1.42 -4.44 5.22
C GLN A 406 0.39 -5.09 6.14
N GLN A 407 0.20 -4.49 7.31
CA GLN A 407 -0.82 -4.89 8.26
C GLN A 407 -2.15 -4.21 7.95
N PHE A 408 -3.23 -4.99 7.91
CA PHE A 408 -4.61 -4.52 8.00
C PHE A 408 -5.22 -4.97 9.34
N SER A 409 -6.46 -4.56 9.61
CA SER A 409 -7.14 -4.88 10.87
C SER A 409 -7.31 -6.38 11.10
N THR A 410 -7.68 -7.13 10.06
CA THR A 410 -8.02 -8.57 10.16
C THR A 410 -7.09 -9.49 9.40
N TRP A 411 -6.20 -8.96 8.56
CA TRP A 411 -5.27 -9.73 7.76
C TRP A 411 -4.02 -8.92 7.46
N SER A 412 -2.98 -9.55 6.92
CA SER A 412 -1.81 -8.84 6.41
C SER A 412 -1.29 -9.49 5.14
N ARG A 413 -0.51 -8.73 4.39
CA ARG A 413 0.23 -9.21 3.22
C ARG A 413 1.67 -8.75 3.26
N ARG A 414 2.52 -9.48 2.56
CA ARG A 414 3.95 -9.25 2.47
C ARG A 414 4.30 -8.85 1.04
N LEU A 415 5.20 -7.89 0.91
CA LEU A 415 5.93 -7.65 -0.32
C LEU A 415 7.27 -8.38 -0.20
N LEU A 416 7.46 -9.38 -1.04
CA LEU A 416 8.71 -10.12 -1.16
C LEU A 416 9.52 -9.55 -2.31
N THR A 417 10.74 -9.11 -2.04
CA THR A 417 11.67 -8.66 -3.08
C THR A 417 12.82 -9.64 -3.19
N TYR A 418 13.06 -10.14 -4.39
CA TYR A 418 14.18 -11.04 -4.69
C TYR A 418 15.13 -10.41 -5.70
N ARG A 419 16.39 -10.81 -5.65
CA ARG A 419 17.43 -10.45 -6.61
C ARG A 419 17.94 -11.69 -7.33
N LYS A 420 18.04 -11.62 -8.66
CA LYS A 420 18.68 -12.67 -9.47
C LYS A 420 20.18 -12.74 -9.17
N LEU A 421 20.63 -13.92 -8.77
CA LEU A 421 22.04 -14.20 -8.48
C LEU A 421 22.84 -14.45 -9.78
N PRO A 422 24.15 -14.18 -9.77
CA PRO A 422 25.08 -14.65 -10.80
C PRO A 422 25.06 -16.17 -10.96
N GLU A 423 25.52 -16.64 -12.12
CA GLU A 423 25.67 -18.07 -12.36
C GLU A 423 26.68 -18.71 -11.39
N GLY A 424 26.35 -19.87 -10.84
CA GLY A 424 27.17 -20.58 -9.85
C GLY A 424 26.93 -20.19 -8.39
N GLU A 425 26.27 -19.05 -8.14
CA GLU A 425 25.81 -18.68 -6.79
C GLU A 425 24.45 -19.32 -6.48
N VAL A 426 24.28 -19.73 -5.22
CA VAL A 426 23.03 -20.33 -4.73
C VAL A 426 22.54 -19.56 -3.51
N SER A 427 21.26 -19.24 -3.55
CA SER A 427 20.56 -18.47 -2.52
C SER A 427 20.77 -19.07 -1.14
N SER A 428 21.16 -18.22 -0.18
CA SER A 428 21.45 -18.67 1.20
C SER A 428 20.23 -19.31 1.88
N VAL A 429 19.03 -18.86 1.50
CA VAL A 429 17.72 -19.29 2.03
C VAL A 429 17.10 -20.46 1.25
N SER A 430 17.68 -20.89 0.14
CA SER A 430 17.20 -22.05 -0.66
C SER A 430 17.25 -23.39 0.08
N ARG A 431 17.86 -23.42 1.29
CA ARG A 431 17.90 -24.59 2.18
C ARG A 431 16.71 -24.65 3.14
N ILE A 432 15.82 -23.65 3.12
CA ILE A 432 14.58 -23.66 3.90
C ILE A 432 13.56 -24.54 3.16
N LYS A 433 12.97 -25.53 3.84
CA LYS A 433 11.93 -26.40 3.27
C LYS A 433 10.81 -25.54 2.69
N SER A 434 10.56 -25.65 1.38
CA SER A 434 9.38 -25.07 0.73
C SER A 434 8.14 -25.88 1.08
N ALA A 435 7.00 -25.22 1.27
CA ALA A 435 5.70 -25.89 1.27
C ALA A 435 5.45 -26.49 -0.12
N THR A 436 4.67 -27.56 -0.19
CA THR A 436 4.21 -28.16 -1.46
C THR A 436 2.70 -28.28 -1.42
N ASP A 437 2.02 -27.98 -2.53
CA ASP A 437 0.59 -28.28 -2.66
C ASP A 437 0.35 -29.80 -2.57
N ASP A 438 -0.88 -30.23 -2.22
CA ASP A 438 -1.18 -31.66 -2.15
C ASP A 438 -1.17 -32.29 -3.57
N PRO A 439 -0.33 -33.32 -3.81
CA PRO A 439 -0.21 -33.95 -5.12
C PRO A 439 -1.46 -34.69 -5.61
N ASN A 440 -2.48 -34.90 -4.78
CA ASN A 440 -3.71 -35.64 -5.12
C ASN A 440 -4.96 -34.74 -5.31
N GLY A 441 -4.84 -33.42 -5.23
CA GLY A 441 -5.99 -32.52 -5.36
C GLY A 441 -6.47 -32.33 -6.81
N VAL A 442 -7.79 -32.29 -7.05
CA VAL A 442 -8.38 -32.16 -8.40
C VAL A 442 -9.16 -30.84 -8.56
N THR A 443 -9.64 -30.26 -7.46
CA THR A 443 -10.28 -28.93 -7.41
C THR A 443 -9.34 -27.86 -6.82
N ALA A 444 -9.67 -26.57 -6.99
CA ALA A 444 -8.91 -25.47 -6.33
C ALA A 444 -8.95 -25.62 -4.80
N ASP A 445 -10.02 -26.26 -4.32
CA ASP A 445 -10.29 -26.50 -2.92
C ASP A 445 -9.50 -27.70 -2.38
N GLU A 446 -9.19 -28.68 -3.23
CA GLU A 446 -8.42 -29.88 -2.84
C GLU A 446 -6.91 -29.72 -3.04
N LEU A 447 -6.48 -28.90 -4.01
CA LEU A 447 -5.08 -28.55 -4.27
C LEU A 447 -4.53 -27.55 -3.25
N ASN A 448 -5.43 -26.85 -2.57
CA ASN A 448 -5.11 -25.97 -1.46
C ASN A 448 -5.37 -26.75 -0.16
N GLU A 449 -4.32 -27.23 0.51
CA GLU A 449 -4.37 -28.09 1.72
C GLU A 449 -5.37 -27.58 2.79
N PHE A 450 -5.64 -26.28 2.80
CA PHE A 450 -6.43 -25.55 3.79
C PHE A 450 -7.96 -25.55 3.62
N ARG A 451 -8.51 -25.78 2.41
CA ARG A 451 -9.99 -25.88 2.26
C ARG A 451 -10.52 -27.26 2.63
N ARG A 452 -9.65 -28.27 2.74
CA ARG A 452 -10.05 -29.67 3.01
C ARG A 452 -10.58 -29.88 4.44
N LEU A 453 -9.99 -29.21 5.43
CA LEU A 453 -10.42 -29.32 6.84
C LEU A 453 -11.77 -28.66 7.14
N GLY A 454 -12.25 -27.74 6.30
CA GLY A 454 -13.56 -27.10 6.47
C GLY A 454 -14.75 -27.95 5.98
N VAL A 455 -14.51 -28.99 5.18
CA VAL A 455 -15.57 -29.87 4.65
C VAL A 455 -15.82 -31.06 5.60
N GLU A 456 -14.78 -31.60 6.23
CA GLU A 456 -14.93 -32.72 7.17
C GLU A 456 -15.67 -32.33 8.47
N GLU A 457 -15.47 -31.11 8.99
CA GLU A 457 -16.21 -30.63 10.18
C GLU A 457 -17.70 -30.37 9.90
N SER A 458 -18.08 -30.11 8.65
CA SER A 458 -19.50 -29.92 8.28
C SER A 458 -20.32 -31.22 8.30
N ILE A 459 -19.66 -32.39 8.34
CA ILE A 459 -20.30 -33.71 8.35
C ILE A 459 -20.35 -34.30 9.77
N GLN A 460 -19.56 -33.80 10.73
CA GLN A 460 -19.50 -34.37 12.09
C GLN A 460 -20.25 -33.60 13.19
N SER A 461 -20.79 -32.40 12.94
CA SER A 461 -21.58 -31.67 13.96
C SER A 461 -23.10 -31.73 13.72
N GLN A 462 -23.67 -32.93 13.60
CA GLN A 462 -25.08 -33.14 13.95
C GLN A 462 -25.14 -33.87 15.30
N SER A 463 -25.08 -33.12 16.38
CA SER A 463 -25.39 -33.60 17.72
C SER A 463 -26.16 -32.49 18.45
N ILE A 464 -27.43 -32.75 18.67
CA ILE A 464 -28.39 -31.88 19.35
C ILE A 464 -27.94 -31.70 20.81
N ILE A 465 -27.74 -30.45 21.25
CA ILE A 465 -27.60 -30.09 22.67
C ILE A 465 -28.85 -29.28 23.06
N PRO A 466 -29.62 -29.69 24.08
CA PRO A 466 -30.81 -28.95 24.50
C PRO A 466 -30.43 -27.71 25.31
N ILE A 467 -30.91 -26.54 24.90
CA ILE A 467 -30.75 -25.28 25.64
C ILE A 467 -31.88 -25.20 26.68
N ASN A 468 -31.50 -25.14 27.96
CA ASN A 468 -32.40 -24.90 29.08
C ASN A 468 -32.64 -23.39 29.19
N ILE A 469 -33.86 -22.93 28.90
CA ILE A 469 -34.27 -21.52 29.01
C ILE A 469 -34.96 -21.33 30.36
N GLN A 470 -34.35 -20.55 31.26
CA GLN A 470 -35.02 -20.03 32.44
C GLN A 470 -35.75 -18.73 32.08
N ILE A 471 -37.08 -18.74 32.17
CA ILE A 471 -37.94 -17.56 31.99
C ILE A 471 -38.18 -16.92 33.36
N ASN A 472 -37.80 -15.66 33.54
CA ASN A 472 -38.25 -14.84 34.67
C ASN A 472 -39.52 -14.06 34.27
N PRO A 473 -40.63 -14.16 35.02
CA PRO A 473 -41.85 -13.45 34.71
C PRO A 473 -41.87 -12.06 35.39
N PHE A 474 -42.63 -11.15 34.79
CA PHE A 474 -43.02 -9.80 35.24
C PHE A 474 -42.09 -8.63 34.91
N LEU A 475 -42.46 -7.90 33.85
CA LEU A 475 -42.80 -6.48 33.97
C LEU A 475 -43.73 -6.07 32.82
N LEU A 476 -44.93 -5.63 33.19
CA LEU A 476 -45.99 -5.08 32.34
C LEU A 476 -45.59 -3.72 31.79
N LEU A 477 -45.79 -3.49 30.48
CA LEU A 477 -45.88 -2.15 29.90
C LEU A 477 -47.14 -2.02 29.03
N ASN A 478 -47.90 -0.97 29.31
CA ASN A 478 -49.20 -0.60 28.73
C ASN A 478 -49.10 -0.16 27.25
N PRO A 479 -50.15 -0.34 26.43
CA PRO A 479 -50.14 -0.05 24.99
C PRO A 479 -50.75 1.34 24.69
N LEU A 480 -49.98 2.26 24.09
CA LEU A 480 -50.56 3.47 23.49
C LEU A 480 -49.90 3.84 22.15
N HIS A 481 -50.76 3.83 21.12
CA HIS A 481 -50.76 4.59 19.88
C HIS A 481 -49.74 4.28 18.76
N LEU A 482 -50.16 3.38 17.86
CA LEU A 482 -49.76 3.36 16.44
C LEU A 482 -50.92 3.89 15.57
N PRO A 483 -50.69 4.84 14.64
CA PRO A 483 -51.65 5.19 13.60
C PRO A 483 -51.68 4.16 12.46
N ARG A 484 -52.89 3.90 11.96
CA ARG A 484 -53.28 3.01 10.85
C ARG A 484 -53.07 3.64 9.46
N GLN A 485 -53.16 2.76 8.44
CA GLN A 485 -53.33 2.98 6.98
C GLN A 485 -52.00 2.85 6.20
N LEU A 486 -51.80 2.01 5.17
CA LEU A 486 -52.67 1.40 4.14
C LEU A 486 -52.09 0.03 3.70
N LEU A 487 -52.90 -1.02 3.56
CA LEU A 487 -52.63 -2.17 2.67
C LEU A 487 -53.98 -2.81 2.23
N PRO A 488 -54.21 -3.08 0.93
CA PRO A 488 -55.26 -3.98 0.48
C PRO A 488 -54.80 -5.45 0.51
N GLN A 489 -55.79 -6.31 0.68
CA GLN A 489 -55.75 -7.76 0.83
C GLN A 489 -55.06 -8.49 -0.34
N GLN A 490 -54.25 -9.51 -0.06
CA GLN A 490 -54.59 -10.92 -0.36
C GLN A 490 -53.63 -11.93 0.29
N SER A 491 -54.16 -13.14 0.40
CA SER A 491 -53.79 -14.35 1.15
C SER A 491 -52.43 -14.99 0.86
N GLY A 492 -51.81 -15.58 1.91
CA GLY A 492 -51.03 -16.81 1.78
C GLY A 492 -49.75 -16.89 2.62
N GLN A 493 -49.76 -17.81 3.61
CA GLN A 493 -48.63 -18.40 4.34
C GLN A 493 -47.93 -17.56 5.43
N PHE A 494 -48.08 -18.03 6.67
CA PHE A 494 -47.32 -17.61 7.85
C PHE A 494 -45.85 -18.03 7.71
N LEU A 495 -44.95 -17.07 7.55
CA LEU A 495 -43.53 -17.20 7.90
C LEU A 495 -43.30 -16.46 9.22
N ALA A 496 -42.74 -17.17 10.21
CA ALA A 496 -42.35 -16.57 11.47
C ALA A 496 -41.19 -15.59 11.24
N PHE A 497 -41.45 -14.29 11.33
CA PHE A 497 -40.40 -13.28 11.37
C PHE A 497 -39.78 -13.26 12.76
N VAL A 498 -38.50 -13.62 12.86
CA VAL A 498 -37.67 -13.30 14.02
C VAL A 498 -37.14 -11.89 13.81
N ILE A 499 -37.63 -10.93 14.60
CA ILE A 499 -37.08 -9.57 14.63
C ILE A 499 -35.93 -9.57 15.63
N ILE A 500 -34.69 -9.51 15.14
CA ILE A 500 -33.50 -9.31 15.97
C ILE A 500 -33.30 -7.79 16.11
N GLN A 501 -33.57 -7.26 17.31
CA GLN A 501 -33.26 -5.87 17.64
C GLN A 501 -31.81 -5.79 18.12
N ILE A 502 -30.93 -5.25 17.28
CA ILE A 502 -29.53 -4.94 17.65
C ILE A 502 -29.52 -3.55 18.32
N LEU A 503 -29.31 -3.52 19.64
CA LEU A 503 -29.10 -2.27 20.37
C LEU A 503 -27.63 -1.85 20.27
N SER A 504 -27.38 -0.69 19.65
CA SER A 504 -26.05 -0.05 19.69
C SER A 504 -25.76 0.45 21.10
N SER A 505 -24.66 0.01 21.69
CA SER A 505 -24.13 0.56 22.93
C SER A 505 -23.76 2.03 22.75
N ALA A 506 -24.36 2.91 23.55
CA ALA A 506 -24.16 4.36 23.52
C ALA A 506 -22.74 4.74 23.96
N THR A 507 -22.05 5.55 23.16
CA THR A 507 -20.91 6.36 23.61
C THR A 507 -21.39 7.75 23.99
N THR A 508 -21.00 8.18 25.19
CA THR A 508 -21.28 9.47 25.82
C THR A 508 -20.65 10.64 25.06
N GLU A 509 -21.48 11.54 24.50
CA GLU A 509 -21.01 12.83 23.97
C GLU A 509 -21.18 13.96 24.99
N HIS A 510 -20.06 14.60 25.35
CA HIS A 510 -20.03 15.93 25.94
C HIS A 510 -20.34 17.00 24.87
N ARG A 511 -21.37 17.81 25.09
CA ARG A 511 -21.66 19.01 24.29
C ARG A 511 -20.80 20.22 24.73
N PRO A 512 -20.33 21.04 23.78
CA PRO A 512 -20.27 22.49 23.96
C PRO A 512 -21.33 23.20 23.13
N THR A 513 -21.95 24.18 23.76
CA THR A 513 -22.99 25.07 23.21
C THR A 513 -22.40 26.13 22.27
N GLY A 514 -23.00 26.31 21.09
CA GLY A 514 -22.82 27.47 20.21
C GLY A 514 -23.91 27.54 19.15
N ARG A 515 -24.67 28.65 19.11
CA ARG A 515 -25.84 28.89 18.24
C ARG A 515 -25.47 29.57 16.91
N CYS A 516 -26.46 29.49 15.99
CA CYS A 516 -26.70 30.24 14.75
C CYS A 516 -26.00 29.68 13.49
N GLY A 517 -26.68 29.39 12.38
CA GLY A 517 -28.10 29.45 12.06
C GLY A 517 -28.34 29.09 10.58
N HIS A 518 -29.50 28.48 10.31
CA HIS A 518 -30.20 28.33 9.02
C HIS A 518 -29.46 27.65 7.84
N GLY A 519 -29.93 26.44 7.49
CA GLY A 519 -29.68 25.78 6.21
C GLY A 519 -29.81 24.27 6.28
N ILE A 520 -31.02 23.75 6.12
CA ILE A 520 -31.33 22.31 6.13
C ILE A 520 -30.72 21.65 4.88
N CYS A 521 -29.75 20.76 5.07
CA CYS A 521 -29.37 19.74 4.08
C CYS A 521 -29.71 18.37 4.66
N ARG A 522 -30.70 17.68 4.07
CA ARG A 522 -30.97 16.27 4.36
C ARG A 522 -29.91 15.42 3.65
N TYR A 523 -29.14 14.66 4.42
CA TYR A 523 -28.37 13.52 3.91
C TYR A 523 -29.18 12.26 4.18
N GLU A 524 -29.69 11.63 3.12
CA GLU A 524 -30.25 10.28 3.20
C GLU A 524 -29.12 9.25 3.02
N TRP A 525 -29.02 8.37 4.01
CA TRP A 525 -28.17 7.20 3.99
C TRP A 525 -28.87 6.10 3.20
N TRP A 526 -28.19 5.53 2.19
CA TRP A 526 -28.65 4.32 1.50
C TRP A 526 -27.68 3.17 1.79
N SER A 527 -28.25 2.11 2.35
CA SER A 527 -27.66 0.79 2.51
C SER A 527 -28.28 -0.16 1.48
N GLY A 528 -27.46 -0.99 0.83
CA GLY A 528 -27.90 -2.21 0.15
C GLY A 528 -27.67 -2.24 -1.36
N ASP A 529 -26.81 -3.18 -1.76
CA ASP A 529 -26.94 -4.15 -2.87
C ASP A 529 -27.25 -3.69 -4.31
N ASP A 530 -26.30 -4.03 -5.19
CA ASP A 530 -26.40 -4.36 -6.61
C ASP A 530 -27.66 -3.93 -7.39
N VAL A 531 -27.58 -2.78 -8.10
CA VAL A 531 -28.15 -2.58 -9.46
C VAL A 531 -27.34 -1.50 -10.20
N GLU A 532 -26.75 -1.86 -11.35
CA GLU A 532 -26.17 -0.94 -12.34
C GLU A 532 -27.25 0.01 -12.90
N VAL A 533 -26.96 1.31 -13.01
CA VAL A 533 -27.73 2.24 -13.84
C VAL A 533 -26.81 2.97 -14.80
N ASP A 534 -27.07 2.72 -16.08
CA ASP A 534 -26.54 3.37 -17.26
C ASP A 534 -26.99 4.84 -17.30
N VAL A 535 -26.06 5.79 -17.46
CA VAL A 535 -26.39 7.22 -17.61
C VAL A 535 -25.75 7.74 -18.89
N GLY A 536 -26.21 7.18 -20.01
CA GLY A 536 -26.23 7.85 -21.31
C GLY A 536 -27.64 8.36 -21.60
N ASP A 537 -27.74 9.56 -22.15
CA ASP A 537 -28.95 10.21 -22.68
C ASP A 537 -29.95 10.80 -21.68
N TYR A 538 -29.65 12.02 -21.21
CA TYR A 538 -30.64 13.10 -21.22
C TYR A 538 -29.98 14.41 -21.68
N LEU A 539 -30.14 14.70 -22.97
CA LEU A 539 -29.89 16.01 -23.57
C LEU A 539 -31.08 16.95 -23.32
N GLY A 540 -30.75 18.20 -22.97
CA GLY A 540 -31.41 19.37 -23.55
C GLY A 540 -32.46 20.09 -22.70
N CYS A 541 -32.10 21.28 -22.20
CA CYS A 541 -32.75 22.55 -22.59
C CYS A 541 -32.06 23.78 -21.97
N SER A 542 -31.38 24.52 -22.84
CA SER A 542 -31.27 25.99 -22.94
C SER A 542 -31.63 26.89 -21.74
N CYS A 543 -30.68 27.75 -21.37
CA CYS A 543 -30.88 29.20 -21.27
C CYS A 543 -29.56 29.94 -21.57
N ALA A 544 -29.55 30.71 -22.66
CA ALA A 544 -28.60 31.78 -22.97
C ALA A 544 -28.84 32.98 -22.01
N CYS A 545 -28.02 34.01 -21.81
CA CYS A 545 -27.08 34.76 -22.67
C CYS A 545 -26.28 35.77 -21.75
N PRO A 546 -25.54 36.78 -22.22
CA PRO A 546 -24.07 36.85 -22.23
C PRO A 546 -23.49 38.08 -21.48
N PHE A 547 -22.14 38.22 -21.39
CA PHE A 547 -21.48 39.51 -21.69
C PHE A 547 -19.97 39.35 -21.95
N ARG A 548 -19.55 39.83 -23.13
CA ARG A 548 -18.16 40.05 -23.58
C ARG A 548 -17.61 41.35 -23.01
N ARG A 549 -16.29 41.43 -22.78
CA ARG A 549 -15.29 42.24 -23.55
C ARG A 549 -13.94 42.20 -22.80
N HIS A 550 -12.85 41.70 -23.39
CA HIS A 550 -11.92 42.36 -24.34
C HIS A 550 -11.14 43.51 -23.68
N VAL A 551 -9.80 43.60 -23.73
CA VAL A 551 -8.95 44.01 -24.88
C VAL A 551 -7.46 43.94 -24.43
N SER A 552 -6.60 43.11 -25.08
CA SER A 552 -5.47 43.44 -25.99
C SER A 552 -4.16 43.95 -25.34
N ARG A 553 -2.95 43.73 -25.87
CA ARG A 553 -2.49 43.37 -27.22
C ARG A 553 -1.45 42.25 -27.18
#